data_AF-A0A957YCF5-F1
#
_entry.id   AF-A0A957YCF5-F1
#
_cell.length_a   1.000
_cell.length_b   1.000
_cell.length_c   1.000
_cell.angle_alpha   90.00
_cell.angle_beta   90.00
_cell.angle_gamma   90.00
#
_symmetry.space_group_name_H-M   'P 1'
#
loop_
_entity.id
_entity.type
_entity.pdbx_description
1 polymer ?
#
loop_
_entity_poly.entity_id
_entity_poly.type
_entity_poly.pdbx_seq_one_letter_code
_entity_poly.pdbx_strand_id
1 'polypeptide(L)'
;MPTDSSIQLIITQIDILLIYLARPAVQRQVITALIILSLAWYLPEIVRIWVRKRDQGRKADQTDDPAWRRWMVAVQHLFSPLLSLLFVQLAIWFFMRLGYPVGILQSSIILFFMWLVYRLIVMGLYAYFGPDAQPYHRWILMPVFGTIVVSLLTLNTVGLDLMIDASLFTVFGTTVTMRVVFFALLVLYCFVVAAWITEGLLYRVLNPRLGHEPGVMNAITTISRYFILLLGLIAVLQVVGLDSSTLALVGGGLSVGIGFGLQQIVADFISGLILLFEQAIRPGDVIDLNGKIGVVDKLSTRATTVRTI
;
A
#
# COMPACT_ATOMS: atom_id res chain seq x y z
N MET A 1 23.72 -5.47 -28.98
CA MET A 1 22.39 -5.26 -29.60
C MET A 1 21.52 -6.48 -29.30
N PRO A 2 20.74 -6.48 -28.20
CA PRO A 2 19.79 -7.55 -27.86
C PRO A 2 18.30 -7.12 -27.96
N THR A 3 18.01 -5.89 -28.34
CA THR A 3 16.64 -5.33 -28.31
C THR A 3 15.73 -5.87 -29.39
N ASP A 4 16.27 -6.24 -30.56
CA ASP A 4 15.45 -6.69 -31.70
C ASP A 4 14.78 -8.04 -31.44
N SER A 5 15.47 -9.00 -30.81
CA SER A 5 14.93 -10.32 -30.51
C SER A 5 13.80 -10.29 -29.47
N SER A 6 13.91 -9.43 -28.46
CA SER A 6 12.91 -9.30 -27.40
C SER A 6 11.63 -8.63 -27.92
N ILE A 7 11.78 -7.63 -28.78
CA ILE A 7 10.64 -6.95 -29.41
C ILE A 7 9.91 -7.88 -30.38
N GLN A 8 10.63 -8.68 -31.18
CA GLN A 8 10.05 -9.69 -32.07
C GLN A 8 9.26 -10.77 -31.31
N LEU A 9 9.77 -11.19 -30.13
CA LEU A 9 9.06 -12.11 -29.23
C LEU A 9 7.75 -11.52 -28.71
N ILE A 10 7.76 -10.25 -28.28
CA ILE A 10 6.55 -9.55 -27.82
C ILE A 10 5.52 -9.46 -28.96
N ILE A 11 5.94 -9.07 -30.16
CA ILE A 11 5.06 -8.94 -31.33
C ILE A 11 4.43 -10.29 -31.68
N THR A 12 5.24 -11.36 -31.74
CA THR A 12 4.76 -12.71 -32.03
C THR A 12 3.76 -13.21 -30.98
N GLN A 13 3.98 -12.88 -29.71
CA GLN A 13 3.05 -13.24 -28.63
C GLN A 13 1.76 -12.42 -28.67
N ILE A 14 1.84 -11.13 -29.00
CA ILE A 14 0.66 -10.29 -29.25
C ILE A 14 -0.18 -10.88 -30.37
N ASP A 15 0.45 -11.35 -31.45
CA ASP A 15 -0.24 -11.99 -32.57
C ASP A 15 -0.89 -13.32 -32.16
N ILE A 16 -0.21 -14.16 -31.37
CA ILE A 16 -0.80 -15.40 -30.82
C ILE A 16 -2.00 -15.08 -29.91
N LEU A 17 -1.89 -14.04 -29.09
CA LEU A 17 -2.96 -13.61 -28.18
C LEU A 17 -4.14 -13.03 -28.96
N LEU A 18 -3.89 -12.26 -30.03
CA LEU A 18 -4.90 -11.77 -30.97
C LEU A 18 -5.60 -12.93 -31.70
N ILE A 19 -4.86 -13.94 -32.16
CA ILE A 19 -5.40 -15.13 -32.79
C ILE A 19 -6.26 -15.93 -31.79
N TYR A 20 -5.83 -16.03 -30.53
CA TYR A 20 -6.59 -16.68 -29.47
C TYR A 20 -7.88 -15.93 -29.14
N LEU A 21 -7.81 -14.60 -29.03
CA LEU A 21 -8.99 -13.73 -28.83
C LEU A 21 -9.93 -13.70 -30.04
N ALA A 22 -9.42 -13.92 -31.26
CA ALA A 22 -10.22 -13.97 -32.48
C ALA A 22 -11.04 -15.27 -32.60
N ARG A 23 -10.81 -16.28 -31.73
CA ARG A 23 -11.60 -17.51 -31.75
C ARG A 23 -13.05 -17.23 -31.33
N PRO A 24 -14.06 -17.61 -32.14
CA PRO A 24 -15.47 -17.31 -31.84
C PRO A 24 -16.00 -18.02 -30.58
N ALA A 25 -15.34 -19.08 -30.11
CA ALA A 25 -15.64 -19.69 -28.82
C ALA A 25 -15.15 -18.83 -27.64
N VAL A 26 -13.96 -18.23 -27.75
CA VAL A 26 -13.36 -17.36 -26.73
C VAL A 26 -14.12 -16.04 -26.64
N GLN A 27 -14.47 -15.43 -27.78
CA GLN A 27 -15.25 -14.19 -27.81
C GLN A 27 -16.59 -14.34 -27.09
N ARG A 28 -17.31 -15.44 -27.33
CA ARG A 28 -18.59 -15.71 -26.64
C ARG A 28 -18.39 -15.85 -25.13
N GLN A 29 -17.36 -16.54 -24.69
CA GLN A 29 -17.04 -16.67 -23.25
C GLN A 29 -16.70 -15.32 -22.60
N VAL A 30 -15.88 -14.50 -23.26
CA VAL A 30 -15.49 -13.17 -22.75
C VAL A 30 -16.70 -12.23 -22.70
N ILE A 31 -17.53 -12.20 -23.74
CA ILE A 31 -18.76 -11.39 -23.77
C ILE A 31 -19.71 -11.83 -22.66
N THR A 32 -19.90 -13.14 -22.46
CA THR A 32 -20.73 -13.64 -21.36
C THR A 32 -20.16 -13.25 -20.00
N ALA A 33 -18.84 -13.34 -19.77
CA ALA A 33 -18.22 -12.89 -18.53
C ALA A 33 -18.40 -11.37 -18.30
N LEU A 34 -18.27 -10.55 -19.34
CA LEU A 34 -18.52 -9.10 -19.27
C LEU A 34 -19.98 -8.77 -19.00
N ILE A 35 -20.93 -9.52 -19.59
CA ILE A 35 -22.36 -9.40 -19.30
C ILE A 35 -22.65 -9.78 -17.84
N ILE A 36 -22.01 -10.83 -17.31
CA ILE A 36 -22.18 -11.22 -15.90
C ILE A 36 -21.62 -10.14 -14.98
N LEU A 37 -20.45 -9.58 -15.29
CA LEU A 37 -19.86 -8.46 -14.57
C LEU A 37 -20.78 -7.23 -14.57
N SER A 38 -21.35 -6.88 -15.72
CA SER A 38 -22.27 -5.74 -15.82
C SER A 38 -23.58 -6.01 -15.07
N LEU A 39 -24.19 -7.20 -15.21
CA LEU A 39 -25.38 -7.59 -14.45
C LEU A 39 -25.12 -7.55 -12.94
N ALA A 40 -23.98 -8.07 -12.50
CA ALA A 40 -23.58 -8.10 -11.10
C ALA A 40 -23.37 -6.70 -10.51
N TRP A 41 -22.99 -5.73 -11.34
CA TRP A 41 -22.84 -4.34 -10.92
C TRP A 41 -24.18 -3.57 -10.92
N TYR A 42 -25.03 -3.80 -11.92
CA TYR A 42 -26.29 -3.06 -12.10
C TYR A 42 -27.44 -3.56 -11.21
N LEU A 43 -27.60 -4.88 -11.01
CA LEU A 43 -28.72 -5.45 -10.26
C LEU A 43 -28.80 -4.94 -8.81
N PRO A 44 -27.70 -4.89 -8.03
CA PRO A 44 -27.72 -4.34 -6.67
C PRO A 44 -28.10 -2.85 -6.64
N GLU A 45 -27.68 -2.07 -7.65
CA GLU A 45 -27.93 -0.63 -7.74
C GLU A 45 -29.42 -0.33 -7.95
N ILE A 46 -30.09 -1.15 -8.78
CA ILE A 46 -31.53 -1.06 -9.04
C ILE A 46 -32.32 -1.41 -7.78
N VAL A 47 -31.94 -2.50 -7.09
CA VAL A 47 -32.56 -2.89 -5.82
C VAL A 47 -32.41 -1.78 -4.78
N ARG A 48 -31.25 -1.13 -4.70
CA ARG A 48 -31.01 0.01 -3.80
C ARG A 48 -31.95 1.19 -4.09
N ILE A 49 -32.12 1.56 -5.36
CA ILE A 49 -33.03 2.64 -5.76
C ILE A 49 -34.48 2.28 -5.41
N TRP A 50 -34.86 1.02 -5.62
CA TRP A 50 -36.22 0.54 -5.39
C TRP A 50 -36.57 0.49 -3.89
N VAL A 51 -35.66 -0.05 -3.07
CA VAL A 51 -35.79 -0.07 -1.60
C VAL A 51 -35.85 1.34 -1.04
N ARG A 52 -34.97 2.25 -1.48
CA ARG A 52 -34.95 3.65 -1.02
C ARG A 52 -36.22 4.42 -1.37
N LYS A 53 -36.84 4.13 -2.52
CA LYS A 53 -38.16 4.70 -2.90
C LYS A 53 -39.29 4.18 -2.01
N ARG A 54 -39.25 2.90 -1.59
CA ARG A 54 -40.21 2.33 -0.65
C ARG A 54 -40.06 2.90 0.76
N ASP A 55 -38.83 3.14 1.20
CA ASP A 55 -38.53 3.62 2.55
C ASP A 55 -38.83 5.12 2.74
N GLN A 56 -38.75 5.93 1.67
CA GLN A 56 -39.14 7.34 1.72
C GLN A 56 -40.64 7.54 2.04
N GLY A 57 -41.49 6.56 1.76
CA GLY A 57 -42.91 6.56 2.15
C GLY A 57 -43.18 6.22 3.61
N ARG A 58 -42.16 5.82 4.39
CA ARG A 58 -42.30 5.32 5.77
C ARG A 58 -41.68 6.24 6.84
N LYS A 59 -41.33 7.48 6.47
CA LYS A 59 -40.68 8.51 7.33
C LYS A 59 -41.52 9.06 8.50
N ALA A 60 -42.59 8.39 8.93
CA ALA A 60 -43.49 8.89 9.97
C ALA A 60 -43.36 8.19 11.33
N ASP A 61 -42.55 7.15 11.49
CA ASP A 61 -42.42 6.48 12.79
C ASP A 61 -40.97 6.45 13.28
N GLN A 62 -40.74 7.16 14.37
CA GLN A 62 -39.45 7.50 14.95
C GLN A 62 -39.01 6.40 15.94
N THR A 63 -38.89 5.17 15.44
CA THR A 63 -38.30 4.02 16.15
C THR A 63 -37.36 3.24 15.23
N ASP A 64 -36.51 3.96 14.49
CA ASP A 64 -35.52 3.38 13.59
C ASP A 64 -34.34 2.81 14.39
N ASP A 65 -34.41 1.52 14.70
CA ASP A 65 -33.33 0.79 15.34
C ASP A 65 -32.08 0.84 14.43
N PRO A 66 -30.97 1.48 14.85
CA PRO A 66 -29.78 1.68 14.00
C PRO A 66 -29.14 0.35 13.59
N ALA A 67 -29.50 -0.77 14.23
CA ALA A 67 -29.09 -2.10 13.83
C ALA A 67 -29.71 -2.53 12.48
N TRP A 68 -31.00 -2.32 12.24
CA TRP A 68 -31.68 -2.78 11.02
C TRP A 68 -31.12 -2.12 9.75
N ARG A 69 -30.85 -0.81 9.81
CA ARG A 69 -30.21 -0.07 8.70
C ARG A 69 -28.78 -0.55 8.43
N ARG A 70 -28.01 -0.91 9.48
CA ARG A 70 -26.65 -1.48 9.34
C ARG A 70 -26.69 -2.86 8.69
N TRP A 71 -27.65 -3.72 9.08
CA TRP A 71 -27.85 -5.04 8.47
C TRP A 71 -28.27 -4.96 7.00
N MET A 72 -29.19 -4.05 6.63
CA MET A 72 -29.60 -3.89 5.23
C MET A 72 -28.45 -3.46 4.31
N VAL A 73 -27.59 -2.54 4.75
CA VAL A 73 -26.43 -2.10 3.95
C VAL A 73 -25.39 -3.24 3.83
N ALA A 74 -25.17 -3.99 4.90
CA ALA A 74 -24.23 -5.10 4.91
C ALA A 74 -24.68 -6.27 4.00
N VAL A 75 -25.96 -6.64 4.07
CA VAL A 75 -26.56 -7.68 3.23
C VAL A 75 -26.49 -7.31 1.75
N GLN A 76 -26.69 -6.04 1.39
CA GLN A 76 -26.59 -5.56 0.02
C GLN A 76 -25.17 -5.67 -0.57
N HIS A 77 -24.14 -5.47 0.25
CA HIS A 77 -22.75 -5.59 -0.20
C HIS A 77 -22.33 -7.04 -0.46
N LEU A 78 -22.88 -7.99 0.30
CA LEU A 78 -22.68 -9.44 0.11
C LEU A 78 -23.48 -10.01 -1.05
N PHE A 79 -24.63 -9.43 -1.36
CA PHE A 79 -25.49 -9.90 -2.45
C PHE A 79 -24.78 -9.81 -3.81
N SER A 80 -24.01 -8.75 -4.04
CA SER A 80 -23.30 -8.52 -5.31
C SER A 80 -22.34 -9.67 -5.73
N PRO A 81 -21.38 -10.12 -4.89
CA PRO A 81 -20.50 -11.24 -5.25
C PRO A 81 -21.23 -12.59 -5.31
N LEU A 82 -22.18 -12.85 -4.41
CA LEU A 82 -22.95 -14.09 -4.41
C LEU A 82 -23.74 -14.27 -5.71
N LEU A 83 -24.39 -13.19 -6.17
CA LEU A 83 -25.14 -13.19 -7.42
C LEU A 83 -24.23 -13.40 -8.63
N SER A 84 -23.03 -12.81 -8.62
CA SER A 84 -22.04 -13.01 -9.69
C SER A 84 -21.58 -14.47 -9.77
N LEU A 85 -21.32 -15.13 -8.64
CA LEU A 85 -20.95 -16.54 -8.60
C LEU A 85 -22.09 -17.43 -9.11
N LEU A 86 -23.32 -17.14 -8.72
CA LEU A 86 -24.50 -17.86 -9.19
C LEU A 86 -24.69 -17.70 -10.71
N PHE A 87 -24.51 -16.50 -11.25
CA PHE A 87 -24.59 -16.27 -12.69
C PHE A 87 -23.47 -16.95 -13.47
N VAL A 88 -22.25 -16.97 -12.96
CA VAL A 88 -21.16 -17.74 -13.59
C VAL A 88 -21.48 -19.22 -13.61
N GLN A 89 -21.99 -19.78 -12.51
CA GLN A 89 -22.39 -21.19 -12.46
C GLN A 89 -23.52 -21.52 -13.44
N LEU A 90 -24.54 -20.65 -13.55
CA LEU A 90 -25.61 -20.81 -14.53
C LEU A 90 -25.10 -20.73 -15.97
N ALA A 91 -24.18 -19.79 -16.26
CA ALA A 91 -23.59 -19.65 -17.58
C ALA A 91 -22.73 -20.87 -17.95
N ILE A 92 -21.96 -21.41 -17.00
CA ILE A 92 -21.20 -22.65 -17.20
C ILE A 92 -22.16 -23.81 -17.50
N TRP A 93 -23.21 -23.97 -16.69
CA TRP A 93 -24.21 -25.03 -16.87
C TRP A 93 -24.86 -24.95 -18.26
N PHE A 94 -25.22 -23.75 -18.70
CA PHE A 94 -25.81 -23.50 -20.02
C PHE A 94 -24.84 -23.81 -21.17
N PHE A 95 -23.58 -23.37 -21.06
CA PHE A 95 -22.56 -23.65 -22.09
C PHE A 95 -22.20 -25.14 -22.18
N MET A 96 -22.12 -25.84 -21.05
CA MET A 96 -21.93 -27.29 -21.03
C MET A 96 -23.11 -28.01 -21.72
N ARG A 97 -24.34 -27.55 -21.49
CA ARG A 97 -25.55 -28.14 -22.11
C ARG A 97 -25.57 -27.95 -23.63
N LEU A 98 -24.96 -26.86 -24.13
CA LEU A 98 -24.81 -26.55 -25.54
C LEU A 98 -23.56 -27.17 -26.18
N GLY A 99 -22.74 -27.92 -25.43
CA GLY A 99 -21.52 -28.55 -25.92
C GLY A 99 -20.35 -27.59 -26.20
N TYR A 100 -20.41 -26.36 -25.67
CA TYR A 100 -19.32 -25.39 -25.83
C TYR A 100 -18.23 -25.60 -24.78
N PRO A 101 -16.95 -25.34 -25.11
CA PRO A 101 -15.89 -25.31 -24.11
C PRO A 101 -16.19 -24.22 -23.07
N VAL A 102 -15.79 -24.42 -21.82
CA VAL A 102 -16.06 -23.51 -20.68
C VAL A 102 -14.80 -23.07 -19.92
N GLY A 103 -13.60 -23.36 -20.45
CA GLY A 103 -12.34 -23.16 -19.74
C GLY A 103 -12.17 -21.76 -19.11
N ILE A 104 -12.42 -20.68 -19.86
CA ILE A 104 -12.26 -19.31 -19.34
C ILE A 104 -13.34 -18.97 -18.29
N LEU A 105 -14.59 -19.42 -18.50
CA LEU A 105 -15.65 -19.24 -17.50
C LEU A 105 -15.32 -19.97 -16.18
N GLN A 106 -14.76 -21.18 -16.28
CA GLN A 106 -14.35 -21.95 -15.11
C GLN A 106 -13.20 -21.26 -14.36
N SER A 107 -12.19 -20.76 -15.08
CA SER A 107 -11.11 -19.95 -14.47
C SER A 107 -11.64 -18.66 -13.85
N SER A 108 -12.72 -18.07 -14.38
CA SER A 108 -13.30 -16.83 -13.83
C SER A 108 -13.91 -17.03 -12.43
N ILE A 109 -14.32 -18.25 -12.05
CA ILE A 109 -14.89 -18.55 -10.73
C ILE A 109 -13.95 -18.08 -9.62
N ILE A 110 -12.63 -18.29 -9.77
CA ILE A 110 -11.66 -17.92 -8.74
C ILE A 110 -11.61 -16.41 -8.51
N LEU A 111 -11.75 -15.62 -9.58
CA LEU A 111 -11.76 -14.15 -9.52
C LEU A 111 -13.01 -13.64 -8.80
N PHE A 112 -14.18 -14.20 -9.10
CA PHE A 112 -15.43 -13.84 -8.43
C PHE A 112 -15.46 -14.31 -6.97
N PHE A 113 -14.85 -15.46 -6.66
CA PHE A 113 -14.70 -15.93 -5.29
C PHE A 113 -13.76 -15.03 -4.49
N MET A 114 -12.65 -14.60 -5.07
CA MET A 114 -11.79 -13.60 -4.44
C MET A 114 -12.51 -12.26 -4.21
N TRP A 115 -13.37 -11.84 -5.15
CA TRP A 115 -14.18 -10.64 -4.98
C TRP A 115 -15.15 -10.77 -3.79
N LEU A 116 -15.70 -11.97 -3.56
CA LEU A 116 -16.49 -12.29 -2.37
C LEU A 116 -15.67 -12.19 -1.08
N VAL A 117 -14.48 -12.80 -1.05
CA VAL A 117 -13.57 -12.76 0.10
C VAL A 117 -13.14 -11.32 0.42
N TYR A 118 -12.76 -10.55 -0.59
CA TYR A 118 -12.46 -9.13 -0.44
C TYR A 118 -13.62 -8.36 0.19
N ARG A 119 -14.85 -8.57 -0.28
CA ARG A 119 -16.06 -7.95 0.28
C ARG A 119 -16.28 -8.34 1.75
N LEU A 120 -16.07 -9.60 2.11
CA LEU A 120 -16.18 -10.07 3.49
C LEU A 120 -15.14 -9.41 4.40
N ILE A 121 -13.88 -9.30 3.96
CA ILE A 121 -12.81 -8.63 4.70
C ILE A 121 -13.15 -7.15 4.90
N VAL A 122 -13.60 -6.47 3.86
CA VAL A 122 -14.01 -5.06 3.93
C VAL A 122 -15.17 -4.89 4.91
N MET A 123 -16.18 -5.76 4.85
CA MET A 123 -17.30 -5.70 5.79
C MET A 123 -16.86 -5.92 7.23
N GLY A 124 -15.99 -6.91 7.50
CA GLY A 124 -15.42 -7.13 8.83
C GLY A 124 -14.61 -5.93 9.33
N LEU A 125 -13.84 -5.31 8.44
CA LEU A 125 -13.06 -4.11 8.77
C LEU A 125 -13.96 -2.93 9.15
N TYR A 126 -14.99 -2.64 8.35
CA TYR A 126 -15.96 -1.57 8.65
C TYR A 126 -16.82 -1.88 9.88
N ALA A 127 -17.06 -3.17 10.19
CA ALA A 127 -17.77 -3.56 11.40
C ALA A 127 -16.96 -3.31 12.69
N TYR A 128 -15.63 -3.53 12.64
CA TYR A 128 -14.75 -3.34 13.80
C TYR A 128 -14.27 -1.88 13.97
N PHE A 129 -13.82 -1.24 12.88
CA PHE A 129 -13.23 0.10 12.92
C PHE A 129 -14.22 1.22 12.54
N GLY A 130 -15.43 0.90 12.07
CA GLY A 130 -16.42 1.91 11.70
C GLY A 130 -15.94 2.80 10.52
N PRO A 131 -16.27 4.11 10.51
CA PRO A 131 -15.86 5.05 9.45
C PRO A 131 -14.33 5.21 9.33
N ASP A 132 -13.61 5.03 10.42
CA ASP A 132 -12.14 5.16 10.48
C ASP A 132 -11.40 4.03 9.73
N ALA A 133 -12.16 3.03 9.21
CA ALA A 133 -11.67 1.97 8.33
C ALA A 133 -11.39 2.45 6.89
N GLN A 134 -11.95 3.59 6.47
CA GLN A 134 -11.88 4.07 5.09
C GLN A 134 -10.44 4.17 4.54
N PRO A 135 -9.45 4.73 5.26
CA PRO A 135 -8.10 4.80 4.72
C PRO A 135 -7.46 3.41 4.61
N TYR A 136 -7.67 2.50 5.55
CA TYR A 136 -7.18 1.12 5.45
C TYR A 136 -7.78 0.38 4.24
N HIS A 137 -9.06 0.59 3.95
CA HIS A 137 -9.70 0.03 2.77
C HIS A 137 -9.04 0.50 1.46
N ARG A 138 -8.85 1.82 1.32
CA ARG A 138 -8.34 2.43 0.09
C ARG A 138 -6.84 2.25 -0.12
N TRP A 139 -6.06 2.28 0.95
CA TRP A 139 -4.59 2.25 0.90
C TRP A 139 -4.01 0.85 1.12
N ILE A 140 -4.78 -0.12 1.61
CA ILE A 140 -4.27 -1.48 1.84
C ILE A 140 -5.10 -2.50 1.08
N LEU A 141 -6.40 -2.59 1.34
CA LEU A 141 -7.22 -3.69 0.81
C LEU A 141 -7.39 -3.62 -0.71
N MET A 142 -7.71 -2.44 -1.26
CA MET A 142 -7.88 -2.25 -2.71
C MET A 142 -6.64 -2.59 -3.54
N PRO A 143 -5.43 -2.06 -3.24
CA PRO A 143 -4.22 -2.37 -3.99
C PRO A 143 -3.77 -3.82 -3.81
N VAL A 144 -3.88 -4.39 -2.61
CA VAL A 144 -3.56 -5.81 -2.36
C VAL A 144 -4.51 -6.72 -3.16
N PHE A 145 -5.80 -6.40 -3.19
CA PHE A 145 -6.74 -7.13 -4.04
C PHE A 145 -6.37 -7.00 -5.53
N GLY A 146 -6.03 -5.79 -5.99
CA GLY A 146 -5.60 -5.53 -7.35
C GLY A 146 -4.35 -6.32 -7.74
N THR A 147 -3.33 -6.36 -6.89
CA THR A 147 -2.09 -7.11 -7.16
C THR A 147 -2.33 -8.61 -7.23
N ILE A 148 -3.18 -9.16 -6.35
CA ILE A 148 -3.52 -10.58 -6.40
C ILE A 148 -4.34 -10.91 -7.67
N VAL A 149 -5.30 -10.07 -8.03
CA VAL A 149 -6.08 -10.26 -9.27
C VAL A 149 -5.18 -10.23 -10.50
N VAL A 150 -4.27 -9.25 -10.59
CA VAL A 150 -3.29 -9.17 -11.69
C VAL A 150 -2.39 -10.41 -11.71
N SER A 151 -1.86 -10.83 -10.57
CA SER A 151 -1.01 -12.03 -10.48
C SER A 151 -1.74 -13.30 -10.92
N LEU A 152 -2.99 -13.49 -10.52
CA LEU A 152 -3.79 -14.65 -10.92
C LEU A 152 -4.16 -14.62 -12.40
N LEU A 153 -4.45 -13.44 -12.96
CA LEU A 153 -4.68 -13.28 -14.40
C LEU A 153 -3.44 -13.67 -15.20
N THR A 154 -2.26 -13.23 -14.76
CA THR A 154 -0.97 -13.63 -15.38
C THR A 154 -0.78 -15.15 -15.36
N LEU A 155 -1.02 -15.80 -14.22
CA LEU A 155 -0.78 -17.25 -14.07
C LEU A 155 -1.80 -18.12 -14.83
N ASN A 156 -3.04 -17.65 -15.01
CA ASN A 156 -4.10 -18.42 -15.66
C ASN A 156 -4.22 -18.20 -17.18
N THR A 157 -3.49 -17.24 -17.75
CA THR A 157 -3.55 -16.94 -19.18
C THR A 157 -2.28 -17.37 -19.89
N VAL A 158 -2.45 -18.23 -20.89
CA VAL A 158 -1.33 -18.74 -21.71
C VAL A 158 -0.69 -17.57 -22.46
N GLY A 159 0.59 -17.30 -22.21
CA GLY A 159 1.40 -16.30 -22.93
C GLY A 159 1.71 -15.01 -22.15
N LEU A 160 0.92 -14.62 -21.13
CA LEU A 160 1.19 -13.40 -20.36
C LEU A 160 2.45 -13.49 -19.49
N ASP A 161 2.79 -14.68 -18.98
CA ASP A 161 4.00 -14.92 -18.18
C ASP A 161 5.28 -14.60 -18.98
N LEU A 162 5.29 -14.99 -20.27
CA LEU A 162 6.42 -14.76 -21.17
C LEU A 162 6.55 -13.29 -21.58
N MET A 163 5.44 -12.55 -21.69
CA MET A 163 5.45 -11.11 -21.99
C MET A 163 6.00 -10.29 -20.82
N ILE A 164 5.70 -10.72 -19.59
CA ILE A 164 6.14 -10.06 -18.37
C ILE A 164 7.65 -10.25 -18.12
N ASP A 165 8.23 -11.32 -18.66
CA ASP A 165 9.67 -11.60 -18.63
C ASP A 165 10.46 -11.00 -19.79
N ALA A 166 9.81 -10.34 -20.73
CA ALA A 166 10.52 -9.66 -21.80
C ALA A 166 11.43 -8.57 -21.22
N SER A 167 12.69 -8.55 -21.69
CA SER A 167 13.70 -7.57 -21.28
C SER A 167 13.33 -6.18 -21.81
N LEU A 168 13.15 -5.20 -20.93
CA LEU A 168 12.89 -3.81 -21.32
C LEU A 168 14.21 -3.06 -21.58
N PHE A 169 15.10 -3.05 -20.59
CA PHE A 169 16.39 -2.36 -20.63
C PHE A 169 17.37 -2.99 -19.65
N THR A 170 18.67 -2.73 -19.82
CA THR A 170 19.72 -3.21 -18.90
C THR A 170 20.25 -2.05 -18.05
N VAL A 171 20.27 -2.20 -16.73
CA VAL A 171 20.85 -1.22 -15.80
C VAL A 171 21.94 -1.91 -14.99
N PHE A 172 23.15 -1.35 -14.91
CA PHE A 172 24.26 -1.91 -14.12
C PHE A 172 24.54 -3.41 -14.37
N GLY A 173 24.28 -3.90 -15.59
CA GLY A 173 24.47 -5.32 -15.95
C GLY A 173 23.29 -6.23 -15.64
N THR A 174 22.21 -5.75 -15.02
CA THR A 174 20.97 -6.52 -14.82
C THR A 174 19.90 -6.17 -15.84
N THR A 175 19.24 -7.20 -16.37
CA THR A 175 18.09 -7.05 -17.29
C THR A 175 16.85 -6.72 -16.50
N VAL A 176 16.31 -5.51 -16.68
CA VAL A 176 15.05 -5.10 -16.09
C VAL A 176 13.90 -5.59 -16.98
N THR A 177 13.08 -6.48 -16.44
CA THR A 177 11.87 -7.00 -17.09
C THR A 177 10.62 -6.27 -16.61
N MET A 178 9.48 -6.41 -17.30
CA MET A 178 8.20 -5.87 -16.81
C MET A 178 7.83 -6.44 -15.43
N ARG A 179 8.19 -7.71 -15.16
CA ARG A 179 8.06 -8.35 -13.84
C ARG A 179 8.74 -7.53 -12.75
N VAL A 180 10.00 -7.20 -12.98
CA VAL A 180 10.84 -6.46 -12.03
C VAL A 180 10.26 -5.07 -11.78
N VAL A 181 9.81 -4.36 -12.82
CA VAL A 181 9.17 -3.04 -12.68
C VAL A 181 7.88 -3.14 -11.85
N PHE A 182 7.04 -4.12 -12.12
CA PHE A 182 5.80 -4.33 -11.37
C PHE A 182 6.07 -4.62 -9.88
N PHE A 183 7.01 -5.53 -9.57
CA PHE A 183 7.38 -5.83 -8.20
C PHE A 183 8.07 -4.64 -7.51
N ALA A 184 8.92 -3.90 -8.22
CA ALA A 184 9.55 -2.70 -7.69
C ALA A 184 8.50 -1.64 -7.28
N LEU A 185 7.49 -1.40 -8.13
CA LEU A 185 6.39 -0.49 -7.79
C LEU A 185 5.54 -1.01 -6.63
N LEU A 186 5.29 -2.32 -6.57
CA LEU A 186 4.56 -2.95 -5.47
C LEU A 186 5.31 -2.79 -4.16
N VAL A 187 6.62 -3.08 -4.13
CA VAL A 187 7.45 -2.91 -2.93
C VAL A 187 7.48 -1.44 -2.50
N LEU A 188 7.68 -0.51 -3.44
CA LEU A 188 7.61 0.93 -3.15
C LEU A 188 6.27 1.31 -2.51
N TYR A 189 5.16 0.82 -3.08
CA TYR A 189 3.83 1.05 -2.56
C TYR A 189 3.67 0.52 -1.13
N CYS A 190 4.13 -0.71 -0.86
CA CYS A 190 4.10 -1.29 0.48
C CYS A 190 4.85 -0.45 1.51
N PHE A 191 6.02 0.09 1.17
CA PHE A 191 6.79 0.95 2.08
C PHE A 191 6.14 2.32 2.31
N VAL A 192 5.52 2.92 1.29
CA VAL A 192 4.74 4.16 1.46
C VAL A 192 3.56 3.93 2.40
N VAL A 193 2.85 2.82 2.24
CA VAL A 193 1.75 2.43 3.13
C VAL A 193 2.27 2.14 4.54
N ALA A 194 3.38 1.43 4.69
CA ALA A 194 3.99 1.15 5.98
C ALA A 194 4.40 2.45 6.71
N ALA A 195 4.94 3.43 5.99
CA ALA A 195 5.30 4.73 6.55
C ALA A 195 4.05 5.48 7.05
N TRP A 196 2.95 5.45 6.29
CA TRP A 196 1.68 6.05 6.68
C TRP A 196 1.04 5.36 7.90
N ILE A 197 1.04 4.02 7.94
CA ILE A 197 0.55 3.25 9.10
C ILE A 197 1.38 3.58 10.34
N THR A 198 2.70 3.64 10.18
CA THR A 198 3.63 3.89 11.28
C THR A 198 3.42 5.28 11.84
N GLU A 199 3.24 6.31 11.01
CA GLU A 199 2.85 7.66 11.44
C GLU A 199 1.56 7.63 12.29
N GLY A 200 0.51 6.96 11.82
CA GLY A 200 -0.73 6.80 12.59
C GLY A 200 -0.54 6.06 13.92
N LEU A 201 0.34 5.05 13.95
CA LEU A 201 0.65 4.28 15.15
C LEU A 201 1.45 5.10 16.17
N LEU A 202 2.48 5.83 15.73
CA LEU A 202 3.27 6.71 16.59
C LEU A 202 2.39 7.76 17.25
N TYR A 203 1.50 8.40 16.49
CA TYR A 203 0.54 9.35 17.06
C TYR A 203 -0.33 8.69 18.13
N ARG A 204 -0.79 7.46 17.95
CA ARG A 204 -1.63 6.79 18.97
C ARG A 204 -0.85 6.37 20.22
N VAL A 205 0.37 5.88 20.05
CA VAL A 205 1.16 5.29 21.15
C VAL A 205 1.95 6.36 21.93
N LEU A 206 2.51 7.33 21.22
CA LEU A 206 3.47 8.29 21.77
C LEU A 206 2.79 9.58 22.23
N ASN A 207 1.66 9.99 21.64
CA ASN A 207 0.96 11.23 22.00
C ASN A 207 0.51 11.27 23.47
N PRO A 208 -0.04 10.19 24.06
CA PRO A 208 -0.39 10.17 25.48
C PRO A 208 0.81 10.30 26.41
N ARG A 209 2.02 9.91 25.96
CA ARG A 209 3.24 9.87 26.77
C ARG A 209 4.06 11.17 26.71
N LEU A 210 4.00 11.88 25.58
CA LEU A 210 4.80 13.08 25.32
C LEU A 210 4.12 14.39 25.73
N GLY A 211 2.99 14.34 26.45
CA GLY A 211 2.39 15.54 27.05
C GLY A 211 1.91 16.60 26.06
N HIS A 212 1.55 16.22 24.83
CA HIS A 212 1.10 17.13 23.76
C HIS A 212 2.13 18.19 23.32
N GLU A 213 3.44 17.94 23.42
CA GLU A 213 4.42 18.82 22.73
C GLU A 213 4.40 18.56 21.21
N PRO A 214 3.78 19.43 20.39
CA PRO A 214 3.57 19.14 18.97
C PRO A 214 4.89 19.10 18.19
N GLY A 215 5.92 19.81 18.66
CA GLY A 215 7.24 19.86 18.03
C GLY A 215 7.97 18.51 18.08
N VAL A 216 8.03 17.89 19.27
CA VAL A 216 8.71 16.59 19.46
C VAL A 216 7.98 15.49 18.70
N MET A 217 6.65 15.48 18.75
CA MET A 217 5.83 14.51 18.01
C MET A 217 6.08 14.59 16.50
N ASN A 218 6.02 15.81 15.94
CA ASN A 218 6.20 16.00 14.51
C ASN A 218 7.61 15.61 14.06
N ALA A 219 8.63 15.91 14.86
CA ALA A 219 10.00 15.52 14.58
C ALA A 219 10.16 13.98 14.54
N ILE A 220 9.67 13.26 15.56
CA ILE A 220 9.80 11.80 15.63
C ILE A 220 9.03 11.12 14.48
N THR A 221 7.81 11.56 14.20
CA THR A 221 7.00 11.03 13.09
C THR A 221 7.67 11.27 11.75
N THR A 222 8.19 12.48 11.51
CA THR A 222 8.87 12.84 10.26
C THR A 222 10.13 12.00 10.06
N ILE A 223 10.96 11.86 11.10
CA ILE A 223 12.18 11.03 11.06
C ILE A 223 11.83 9.57 10.77
N SER A 224 10.83 9.01 11.48
CA SER A 224 10.40 7.63 11.29
C SER A 224 9.88 7.37 9.88
N ARG A 225 9.10 8.32 9.33
CA ARG A 225 8.58 8.25 7.97
C ARG A 225 9.71 8.23 6.93
N TYR A 226 10.67 9.15 7.02
CA TYR A 226 11.80 9.17 6.09
C TYR A 226 12.68 7.93 6.22
N PHE A 227 12.86 7.42 7.43
CA PHE A 227 13.61 6.19 7.65
C PHE A 227 12.95 4.98 6.97
N ILE A 228 11.63 4.83 7.08
CA ILE A 228 10.91 3.75 6.38
C ILE A 228 10.98 3.91 4.87
N LEU A 229 10.83 5.13 4.35
CA LEU A 229 10.94 5.39 2.92
C LEU A 229 12.36 5.11 2.40
N LEU A 230 13.40 5.40 3.17
CA LEU A 230 14.79 5.06 2.85
C LEU A 230 14.98 3.54 2.75
N LEU A 231 14.46 2.78 3.71
CA LEU A 231 14.48 1.31 3.65
C LEU A 231 13.73 0.77 2.43
N GLY A 232 12.61 1.41 2.08
CA GLY A 232 11.84 1.08 0.88
C GLY A 232 12.62 1.33 -0.40
N LEU A 233 13.34 2.46 -0.49
CA LEU A 233 14.21 2.75 -1.62
C LEU A 233 15.29 1.66 -1.79
N ILE A 234 15.93 1.26 -0.69
CA ILE A 234 16.95 0.20 -0.72
C ILE A 234 16.33 -1.13 -1.18
N ALA A 235 15.16 -1.50 -0.66
CA ALA A 235 14.45 -2.72 -1.04
C ALA A 235 14.06 -2.72 -2.53
N VAL A 236 13.57 -1.60 -3.06
CA VAL A 236 13.25 -1.45 -4.48
C VAL A 236 14.49 -1.63 -5.35
N LEU A 237 15.61 -1.04 -4.97
CA LEU A 237 16.87 -1.18 -5.68
C LEU A 237 17.37 -2.64 -5.71
N GLN A 238 17.16 -3.40 -4.63
CA GLN A 238 17.44 -4.84 -4.60
C GLN A 238 16.53 -5.64 -5.54
N VAL A 239 15.22 -5.30 -5.61
CA VAL A 239 14.28 -5.93 -6.56
C VAL A 239 14.69 -5.68 -8.01
N VAL A 240 15.21 -4.49 -8.31
CA VAL A 240 15.76 -4.14 -9.64
C VAL A 240 17.01 -4.99 -9.99
N GLY A 241 17.59 -5.69 -9.01
CA GLY A 241 18.74 -6.57 -9.20
C GLY A 241 20.07 -5.88 -8.93
N LEU A 242 20.10 -4.73 -8.25
CA LEU A 242 21.37 -4.14 -7.84
C LEU A 242 22.03 -5.01 -6.77
N ASP A 243 23.28 -5.40 -7.05
CA ASP A 243 24.09 -6.16 -6.10
C ASP A 243 24.21 -5.43 -4.76
N SER A 244 24.15 -6.21 -3.66
CA SER A 244 24.28 -5.69 -2.30
C SER A 244 25.60 -4.94 -2.09
N SER A 245 26.66 -5.29 -2.85
CA SER A 245 27.94 -4.59 -2.83
C SER A 245 27.86 -3.17 -3.40
N THR A 246 27.15 -2.96 -4.51
CA THR A 246 26.95 -1.63 -5.11
C THR A 246 26.12 -0.76 -4.19
N LEU A 247 25.08 -1.34 -3.57
CA LEU A 247 24.27 -0.64 -2.57
C LEU A 247 25.07 -0.29 -1.32
N ALA A 248 25.94 -1.19 -0.85
CA ALA A 248 26.83 -0.92 0.28
C ALA A 248 27.85 0.18 -0.04
N LEU A 249 28.38 0.23 -1.27
CA LEU A 249 29.29 1.29 -1.71
C LEU A 249 28.59 2.67 -1.72
N VAL A 250 27.43 2.76 -2.37
CA VAL A 250 26.66 4.01 -2.46
C VAL A 250 26.15 4.42 -1.07
N GLY A 251 25.60 3.48 -0.32
CA GLY A 251 25.13 3.69 1.05
C GLY A 251 26.27 4.07 2.00
N GLY A 252 27.46 3.50 1.83
CA GLY A 252 28.65 3.84 2.59
C GLY A 252 29.10 5.28 2.34
N GLY A 253 29.18 5.69 1.06
CA GLY A 253 29.51 7.08 0.70
C GLY A 253 28.49 8.08 1.25
N LEU A 254 27.20 7.80 1.11
CA LEU A 254 26.12 8.62 1.68
C LEU A 254 26.21 8.70 3.21
N SER A 255 26.48 7.58 3.88
CA SER A 255 26.59 7.52 5.35
C SER A 255 27.76 8.36 5.85
N VAL A 256 28.92 8.31 5.18
CA VAL A 256 30.07 9.16 5.49
C VAL A 256 29.73 10.64 5.30
N GLY A 257 29.08 11.01 4.20
CA GLY A 257 28.64 12.39 3.95
C GLY A 257 27.66 12.91 5.01
N ILE A 258 26.68 12.10 5.40
CA ILE A 258 25.73 12.43 6.47
C ILE A 258 26.47 12.56 7.81
N GLY A 259 27.43 11.67 8.10
CA GLY A 259 28.24 11.70 9.31
C GLY A 259 29.05 13.00 9.44
N PHE A 260 29.69 13.44 8.36
CA PHE A 260 30.39 14.73 8.33
C PHE A 260 29.43 15.91 8.53
N GLY A 261 28.23 15.87 7.94
CA GLY A 261 27.21 16.91 8.12
C GLY A 261 26.64 16.99 9.55
N LEU A 262 26.54 15.85 10.23
CA LEU A 262 26.03 15.77 11.61
C LEU A 262 27.11 15.93 12.69
N GLN A 263 28.39 15.99 12.29
CA GLN A 263 29.54 15.95 13.21
C GLN A 263 29.45 16.98 14.32
N GLN A 264 29.11 18.23 14.00
CA GLN A 264 29.04 19.31 14.99
C GLN A 264 27.90 19.10 15.99
N ILE A 265 26.73 18.65 15.52
CA ILE A 265 25.57 18.37 16.38
C ILE A 265 25.91 17.25 17.38
N VAL A 266 26.57 16.20 16.90
CA VAL A 266 27.00 15.07 17.75
C VAL A 266 28.05 15.52 18.76
N ALA A 267 29.02 16.35 18.34
CA ALA A 267 30.04 16.89 19.23
C ALA A 267 29.44 17.75 20.36
N ASP A 268 28.50 18.64 20.03
CA ASP A 268 27.79 19.47 21.02
C ASP A 268 27.03 18.61 22.03
N PHE A 269 26.33 17.58 21.53
CA PHE A 269 25.53 16.66 22.35
C PHE A 269 26.40 15.82 23.30
N ILE A 270 27.50 15.24 22.80
CA ILE A 270 28.44 14.46 23.62
C ILE A 270 29.09 15.37 24.68
N SER A 271 29.49 16.59 24.31
CA SER A 271 30.07 17.56 25.25
C SER A 271 29.10 17.88 26.37
N GLY A 272 27.82 18.13 26.06
CA GLY A 272 26.79 18.35 27.06
C GLY A 272 26.56 17.15 27.97
N LEU A 273 26.57 15.92 27.44
CA LEU A 273 26.48 14.70 28.25
C LEU A 273 27.68 14.53 29.19
N ILE A 274 28.91 14.76 28.71
CA ILE A 274 30.12 14.67 29.54
C ILE A 274 30.05 15.68 30.68
N LEU A 275 29.68 16.94 30.41
CA LEU A 275 29.51 17.96 31.45
C LEU A 275 28.47 17.55 32.51
N LEU A 276 27.37 16.93 32.10
CA LEU A 276 26.34 16.41 33.00
C LEU A 276 26.85 15.23 33.85
N PHE A 277 27.57 14.29 33.24
CA PHE A 277 28.09 13.10 33.92
C PHE A 277 29.23 13.40 34.88
N GLU A 278 30.19 14.23 34.46
CA GLU A 278 31.35 14.61 35.27
C GLU A 278 30.99 15.68 36.30
N GLN A 279 29.82 16.30 36.20
CA GLN A 279 29.39 17.43 37.02
C GLN A 279 30.43 18.55 37.07
N ALA A 280 31.13 18.78 35.96
CA ALA A 280 32.19 19.80 35.86
C ALA A 280 31.66 21.22 36.11
N ILE A 281 30.38 21.45 35.81
CA ILE A 281 29.68 22.72 36.03
C ILE A 281 28.26 22.41 36.51
N ARG A 282 27.83 23.05 37.60
CA ARG A 282 26.52 22.87 38.22
C ARG A 282 25.66 24.13 38.06
N PRO A 283 24.31 23.99 38.00
CA PRO A 283 23.42 25.15 38.13
C PRO A 283 23.74 25.91 39.43
N GLY A 284 24.01 27.20 39.32
CA GLY A 284 24.48 28.07 40.41
C GLY A 284 25.97 28.40 40.39
N ASP A 285 26.78 27.72 39.58
CA ASP A 285 28.22 28.04 39.46
C ASP A 285 28.43 29.36 38.72
N VAL A 286 29.42 30.14 39.17
CA VAL A 286 29.89 31.35 38.50
C VAL A 286 30.94 30.96 37.48
N ILE A 287 30.75 31.35 36.23
CA ILE A 287 31.66 31.05 35.12
C ILE A 287 32.01 32.31 34.34
N ASP A 288 33.20 32.31 33.75
CA ASP A 288 33.64 33.31 32.79
C ASP A 288 33.58 32.72 31.38
N LEU A 289 32.80 33.36 30.50
CA LEU A 289 32.69 33.01 29.10
C LEU A 289 33.21 34.17 28.25
N ASN A 290 34.45 34.07 27.81
CA ASN A 290 35.12 35.06 26.95
C ASN A 290 35.10 36.49 27.53
N GLY A 291 35.37 36.65 28.82
CA GLY A 291 35.42 37.94 29.50
C GLY A 291 34.06 38.45 29.99
N LYS A 292 33.02 37.60 29.96
CA LYS A 292 31.70 37.89 30.54
C LYS A 292 31.45 36.95 31.70
N ILE A 293 31.33 37.52 32.89
CA ILE A 293 31.01 36.78 34.10
C ILE A 293 29.48 36.56 34.13
N GLY A 294 29.07 35.34 34.46
CA GLY A 294 27.66 34.98 34.63
C GLY A 294 27.48 33.76 35.52
N VAL A 295 26.24 33.53 35.94
CA VAL A 295 25.84 32.37 36.74
C VAL A 295 25.09 31.38 35.86
N VAL A 296 25.41 30.09 35.99
CA VAL A 296 24.72 29.02 35.26
C VAL A 296 23.31 28.84 35.81
N ASP A 297 22.30 29.01 34.94
CA ASP A 297 20.90 28.87 35.29
C ASP A 297 20.39 27.44 35.00
N LYS A 298 20.59 26.99 33.76
CA LYS A 298 20.15 25.67 33.32
C LYS A 298 21.18 24.99 32.43
N LEU A 299 21.48 23.73 32.73
CA LEU A 299 22.32 22.86 31.91
C LEU A 299 21.42 21.96 31.06
N SER A 300 21.60 21.97 29.74
CA SER A 300 20.93 21.05 28.81
C SER A 300 21.98 20.36 27.94
N THR A 301 21.61 19.26 27.28
CA THR A 301 22.54 18.46 26.46
C THR A 301 23.13 19.18 25.26
N ARG A 302 22.50 20.26 24.77
CA ARG A 302 22.98 21.04 23.61
C ARG A 302 23.36 22.49 23.95
N ALA A 303 22.89 23.01 25.08
CA ALA A 303 23.09 24.41 25.42
C ALA A 303 23.01 24.62 26.94
N THR A 304 23.83 25.55 27.43
CA THR A 304 23.80 26.03 28.82
C THR A 304 23.23 27.44 28.82
N THR A 305 22.19 27.68 29.62
CA THR A 305 21.67 29.02 29.83
C THR A 305 22.44 29.68 30.97
N VAL A 306 23.01 30.84 30.69
CA VAL A 306 23.82 31.61 31.63
C VAL A 306 23.19 32.98 31.81
N ARG A 307 23.02 33.40 33.06
CA ARG A 307 22.53 34.73 33.40
C ARG A 307 23.73 35.63 33.71
N THR A 308 23.93 36.66 32.90
CA THR A 308 24.98 37.66 33.11
C THR A 308 24.76 38.42 34.42
N ILE A 309 25.85 38.72 35.12
CA ILE A 309 25.86 39.59 36.31
C ILE A 309 26.34 41.00 35.98
#